data_AF-A0A9Q9I7R0-F1
#
_entry.id   AF-A0A9Q9I7R0-F1
#
_cell.length_a   1.000
_cell.length_b   1.000
_cell.length_c   1.000
_cell.angle_alpha   90.00
_cell.angle_beta   90.00
_cell.angle_gamma   90.00
#
_symmetry.space_group_name_H-M   'P 1'
#
loop_
_entity.id
_entity.type
_entity.pdbx_description
1 polymer ?
#
loop_
_entity_poly.entity_id
_entity_poly.type
_entity_poly.pdbx_seq_one_letter_code
_entity_poly.pdbx_strand_id
1 'polypeptide(L)'
;MAATFLDLAQNCAPIVEVRTLAAVISLESGFKPFAIRVNSGPPLERQPASKAEAIERATSLIAARQDLQIGLGGIGMEELRKLKLSISDAFDPCLNLKATATLLDSYYRLALHAGGDAIQAEKVMLQSYYGRNDPSVGEMVKYDEQVRHEMVRLPSSLASVAIGEPREDIPLEKPADSRGAPAITESIPQPHEAASWDVFNARRQTQVLVFQNDRSEQSQ
;
A
#
# COMPACT_ATOMS: atom_id res chain seq x y z
N MET A 1 -17.85 -12.01 -0.49
CA MET A 1 -18.31 -12.10 -1.90
C MET A 1 -17.29 -11.34 -2.73
N ALA A 2 -16.62 -11.99 -3.69
CA ALA A 2 -15.63 -11.33 -4.53
C ALA A 2 -16.37 -10.58 -5.66
N ALA A 3 -16.17 -9.27 -5.76
CA ALA A 3 -16.65 -8.48 -6.88
C ALA A 3 -15.48 -8.22 -7.83
N THR A 4 -15.75 -8.11 -9.13
CA THR A 4 -14.71 -7.69 -10.07
C THR A 4 -14.43 -6.21 -9.89
N PHE A 5 -13.19 -5.79 -10.14
CA PHE A 5 -12.83 -4.38 -10.12
C PHE A 5 -13.67 -3.58 -11.12
N LEU A 6 -13.91 -4.13 -12.31
CA LEU A 6 -14.67 -3.46 -13.36
C LEU A 6 -16.10 -3.13 -12.91
N ASP A 7 -16.80 -4.10 -12.30
CA ASP A 7 -18.17 -3.88 -11.79
C ASP A 7 -18.19 -2.83 -10.68
N LEU A 8 -17.21 -2.87 -9.78
CA LEU A 8 -17.10 -1.88 -8.71
C LEU A 8 -16.81 -0.48 -9.27
N ALA A 9 -15.87 -0.35 -10.22
CA ALA A 9 -15.52 0.92 -10.83
C ALA A 9 -16.72 1.55 -11.54
N GLN A 10 -17.46 0.76 -12.34
CA GLN A 10 -18.63 1.25 -13.09
C GLN A 10 -19.79 1.66 -12.18
N ASN A 11 -20.04 0.90 -11.11
CA ASN A 11 -21.18 1.17 -10.22
C ASN A 11 -20.88 2.23 -9.16
N CYS A 12 -19.64 2.30 -8.66
CA CYS A 12 -19.29 3.13 -7.51
C CYS A 12 -18.55 4.42 -7.89
N ALA A 13 -17.88 4.45 -9.05
CA ALA A 13 -17.00 5.53 -9.47
C ALA A 13 -17.14 5.89 -10.97
N PRO A 14 -18.36 6.10 -11.51
CA PRO A 14 -18.56 6.30 -12.96
C PRO A 14 -18.05 7.65 -13.49
N ILE A 15 -17.63 8.57 -12.61
CA ILE A 15 -17.18 9.92 -12.98
C ILE A 15 -15.71 9.99 -13.42
N VAL A 16 -14.93 8.92 -13.20
CA VAL A 16 -13.53 8.80 -13.64
C VAL A 16 -13.43 7.63 -14.61
N GLU A 17 -12.59 7.76 -15.64
CA GLU A 17 -12.33 6.68 -16.59
C GLU A 17 -11.76 5.44 -15.87
N VAL A 18 -12.30 4.26 -16.19
CA VAL A 18 -12.04 3.02 -15.45
C VAL A 18 -10.55 2.65 -15.47
N ARG A 19 -9.85 2.85 -16.58
CA ARG A 19 -8.42 2.53 -16.70
C ARG A 19 -7.56 3.50 -15.90
N THR A 20 -7.88 4.79 -15.88
CA THR A 20 -7.22 5.77 -15.00
C THR A 20 -7.44 5.40 -13.54
N LEU A 21 -8.67 5.07 -13.14
CA LEU A 21 -8.97 4.63 -11.79
C LEU A 21 -8.19 3.34 -11.45
N ALA A 22 -8.17 2.35 -12.33
CA ALA A 22 -7.43 1.10 -12.13
C ALA A 22 -5.93 1.34 -11.91
N ALA A 23 -5.33 2.24 -12.70
CA ALA A 23 -3.92 2.58 -12.58
C ALA A 23 -3.61 3.23 -11.23
N VAL A 24 -4.44 4.17 -10.79
CA VAL A 24 -4.33 4.77 -9.45
C VAL A 24 -4.46 3.68 -8.38
N ILE A 25 -5.52 2.86 -8.39
CA ILE A 25 -5.72 1.80 -7.38
C ILE A 25 -4.58 0.78 -7.36
N SER A 26 -4.01 0.46 -8.52
CA SER A 26 -2.85 -0.43 -8.63
C SER A 26 -1.61 0.14 -7.93
N LEU A 27 -1.32 1.42 -8.15
CA LEU A 27 -0.20 2.11 -7.48
C LEU A 27 -0.46 2.31 -5.98
N GLU A 28 -1.71 2.56 -5.60
CA GLU A 28 -2.06 2.89 -4.22
C GLU A 28 -2.12 1.67 -3.30
N SER A 29 -2.76 0.59 -3.75
CA SER A 29 -3.03 -0.59 -2.91
C SER A 29 -2.68 -1.93 -3.57
N GLY A 30 -2.36 -1.93 -4.87
CA GLY A 30 -2.25 -3.17 -5.64
C GLY A 30 -3.56 -3.96 -5.64
N PHE A 31 -4.70 -3.26 -5.70
CA PHE A 31 -6.05 -3.84 -5.64
C PHE A 31 -6.41 -4.53 -4.31
N LYS A 32 -5.70 -4.22 -3.21
CA LYS A 32 -5.96 -4.77 -1.88
C LYS A 32 -6.91 -3.87 -1.09
N PRO A 33 -8.15 -4.29 -0.80
CA PRO A 33 -9.15 -3.42 -0.17
C PRO A 33 -8.82 -3.02 1.27
N PHE A 34 -7.96 -3.79 1.95
CA PHE A 34 -7.55 -3.55 3.33
C PHE A 34 -6.13 -3.02 3.45
N ALA A 35 -5.59 -2.45 2.37
CA ALA A 35 -4.26 -1.87 2.38
C ALA A 35 -4.18 -0.74 3.42
N ILE A 36 -3.15 -0.79 4.26
CA ILE A 36 -2.76 0.29 5.17
C ILE A 36 -1.31 0.65 4.88
N ARG A 37 -1.09 1.90 4.52
CA ARG A 37 0.24 2.48 4.32
C ARG A 37 0.51 3.51 5.41
N VAL A 38 1.65 3.35 6.06
CA VAL A 38 2.20 4.32 7.02
C VAL A 38 3.11 5.25 6.23
N ASN A 39 2.82 6.55 6.24
CA ASN A 39 3.61 7.53 5.48
C ASN A 39 4.91 7.90 6.22
N SER A 40 4.87 7.87 7.54
CA SER A 40 5.98 8.26 8.42
C SER A 40 6.43 7.05 9.25
N GLY A 41 7.20 6.15 8.65
CA GLY A 41 7.76 5.00 9.34
C GLY A 41 7.97 3.76 8.47
N PRO A 42 8.40 2.65 9.08
CA PRO A 42 8.49 1.38 8.37
C PRO A 42 7.10 0.90 7.92
N PRO A 43 7.01 0.18 6.79
CA PRO A 43 5.76 -0.45 6.38
C PRO A 43 5.32 -1.49 7.42
N LEU A 44 4.01 -1.79 7.44
CA LEU A 44 3.49 -2.87 8.26
C LEU A 44 4.12 -4.20 7.86
N GLU A 45 4.56 -4.99 8.85
CA GLU A 45 5.10 -6.34 8.64
C GLU A 45 4.10 -7.25 7.93
N ARG A 46 2.80 -7.11 8.26
CA ARG A 46 1.71 -7.84 7.64
C ARG A 46 0.51 -6.92 7.39
N GLN A 47 -0.02 -6.98 6.18
CA GLN A 47 -1.28 -6.30 5.84
C GLN A 47 -2.49 -7.03 6.46
N PRO A 48 -3.54 -6.30 6.86
CA PRO A 48 -4.75 -6.91 7.39
C PRO A 48 -5.40 -7.89 6.40
N ALA A 49 -5.88 -9.03 6.91
CA ALA A 49 -6.56 -10.05 6.09
C ALA A 49 -8.07 -9.84 6.00
N SER A 50 -8.66 -9.09 6.94
CA SER A 50 -10.09 -8.84 7.01
C SER A 50 -10.40 -7.37 7.30
N LYS A 51 -11.64 -6.95 7.01
CA LYS A 51 -12.11 -5.60 7.33
C LYS A 51 -12.01 -5.30 8.83
N ALA A 52 -12.33 -6.26 9.69
CA ALA A 52 -12.26 -6.10 11.14
C ALA A 52 -10.81 -5.86 11.61
N GLU A 53 -9.85 -6.67 11.14
CA GLU A 53 -8.43 -6.47 11.44
C GLU A 53 -7.94 -5.10 10.92
N ALA A 54 -8.39 -4.69 9.73
CA ALA A 54 -8.01 -3.43 9.13
C ALA A 54 -8.46 -2.22 9.98
N ILE A 55 -9.71 -2.26 10.46
CA ILE A 55 -10.27 -1.23 11.34
C ILE A 55 -9.50 -1.17 12.65
N GLU A 56 -9.25 -2.31 13.29
CA GLU A 56 -8.51 -2.39 14.56
C GLU A 56 -7.10 -1.83 14.42
N ARG A 57 -6.35 -2.26 13.40
CA ARG A 57 -4.99 -1.80 13.15
C ARG A 57 -4.94 -0.31 12.79
N ALA A 58 -5.80 0.15 11.89
CA ALA A 58 -5.87 1.57 11.53
C ALA A 58 -6.19 2.43 12.76
N THR A 59 -7.16 2.03 13.57
CA THR A 59 -7.54 2.76 14.81
C THR A 59 -6.37 2.84 15.78
N SER A 60 -5.62 1.75 15.97
CA SER A 60 -4.45 1.71 16.84
C SER A 60 -3.34 2.64 16.37
N LEU A 61 -3.06 2.66 15.07
CA LEU A 61 -2.04 3.52 14.46
C LEU A 61 -2.43 5.00 14.51
N ILE A 62 -3.72 5.32 14.32
CA ILE A 62 -4.25 6.69 14.46
C ILE A 62 -4.15 7.15 15.91
N ALA A 63 -4.46 6.29 16.89
CA ALA A 63 -4.30 6.60 18.31
C ALA A 63 -2.82 6.89 18.67
N ALA A 64 -1.89 6.21 17.98
CA ALA A 64 -0.46 6.47 18.05
C ALA A 64 0.01 7.70 17.25
N ARG A 65 -0.93 8.50 16.69
CA ARG A 65 -0.67 9.70 15.87
C ARG A 65 0.17 9.44 14.62
N GLN A 66 0.08 8.25 14.05
CA GLN A 66 0.73 7.96 12.77
C GLN A 66 -0.07 8.55 11.60
N ASP A 67 0.66 8.98 10.57
CA ASP A 67 0.07 9.41 9.30
C ASP A 67 -0.13 8.21 8.38
N LEU A 68 -1.37 7.99 7.97
CA LEU A 68 -1.84 6.78 7.32
C LEU A 68 -2.64 7.08 6.06
N GLN A 69 -2.51 6.18 5.09
CA GLN A 69 -3.36 6.08 3.91
C GLN A 69 -3.98 4.68 3.87
N ILE A 70 -5.30 4.59 3.67
CA ILE A 70 -6.03 3.33 3.82
C ILE A 70 -6.97 3.02 2.65
N GLY A 71 -7.20 1.72 2.45
CA GLY A 71 -8.12 1.17 1.45
C GLY A 71 -7.60 1.24 0.02
N LEU A 72 -8.47 0.95 -0.94
CA LEU A 72 -8.10 0.77 -2.36
C LEU A 72 -7.37 1.98 -2.95
N GLY A 73 -7.86 3.19 -2.68
CA GLY A 73 -7.28 4.43 -3.19
C GLY A 73 -6.21 5.05 -2.29
N GLY A 74 -5.86 4.44 -1.15
CA GLY A 74 -4.92 5.06 -0.22
C GLY A 74 -5.41 6.43 0.26
N ILE A 75 -6.60 6.45 0.88
CA ILE A 75 -7.22 7.71 1.34
C ILE A 75 -6.64 8.08 2.71
N GLY A 76 -6.20 9.33 2.86
CA GLY A 76 -5.67 9.84 4.11
C GLY A 76 -6.76 10.24 5.09
N MET A 77 -6.37 10.41 6.36
CA MET A 77 -7.32 10.74 7.44
C MET A 77 -7.97 12.11 7.26
N GLU A 78 -7.25 13.06 6.67
CA GLU A 78 -7.80 14.39 6.41
C GLU A 78 -8.87 14.35 5.30
N GLU A 79 -8.64 13.60 4.22
CA GLU A 79 -9.62 13.42 3.15
C GLU A 79 -10.87 12.70 3.65
N LEU A 80 -10.72 11.65 4.49
CA LEU A 80 -11.87 10.98 5.10
C LEU A 80 -12.73 11.94 5.91
N ARG A 81 -12.10 12.82 6.71
CA ARG A 81 -12.81 13.85 7.47
C ARG A 81 -13.53 14.85 6.55
N LYS A 82 -12.89 15.30 5.46
CA LYS A 82 -13.50 16.19 4.46
C LYS A 82 -14.72 15.55 3.79
N LEU A 83 -14.64 14.26 3.49
CA LEU A 83 -15.70 13.47 2.86
C LEU A 83 -16.74 12.93 3.85
N LYS A 84 -16.56 13.16 5.16
CA LYS A 84 -17.41 12.64 6.25
C LYS A 84 -17.53 11.11 6.24
N LEU A 85 -16.43 10.43 5.92
CA LEU A 85 -16.33 8.97 5.92
C LEU A 85 -15.64 8.50 7.20
N SER A 86 -16.09 7.36 7.73
CA SER A 86 -15.42 6.67 8.82
C SER A 86 -14.27 5.80 8.32
N ILE A 87 -13.41 5.35 9.24
CA ILE A 87 -12.36 4.36 8.95
C ILE A 87 -12.97 3.07 8.36
N SER A 88 -14.12 2.65 8.87
CA SER A 88 -14.83 1.46 8.36
C SER A 88 -15.30 1.65 6.92
N ASP A 89 -15.74 2.84 6.56
CA ASP A 89 -16.17 3.17 5.19
C ASP A 89 -14.99 3.17 4.23
N ALA A 90 -13.81 3.59 4.69
CA ALA A 90 -12.60 3.56 3.87
C ALA A 90 -12.14 2.13 3.52
N PHE A 91 -12.56 1.11 4.28
CA PHE A 91 -12.34 -0.31 3.96
C PHE A 91 -13.53 -0.97 3.26
N ASP A 92 -14.58 -0.22 2.93
CA ASP A 92 -15.60 -0.66 1.98
C ASP A 92 -15.13 -0.39 0.54
N PRO A 93 -15.02 -1.39 -0.34
CA PRO A 93 -14.53 -1.20 -1.69
C PRO A 93 -15.28 -0.13 -2.48
N CYS A 94 -16.61 -0.10 -2.37
CA CYS A 94 -17.44 0.82 -3.15
C CYS A 94 -17.31 2.25 -2.64
N LEU A 95 -17.42 2.45 -1.32
CA LEU A 95 -17.27 3.77 -0.70
C LEU A 95 -15.86 4.34 -0.92
N ASN A 96 -14.83 3.49 -0.84
CA ASN A 96 -13.45 3.92 -1.08
C ASN A 96 -13.22 4.33 -2.55
N LEU A 97 -13.72 3.55 -3.53
CA LEU A 97 -13.63 3.94 -4.94
C LEU A 97 -14.40 5.23 -5.23
N LYS A 98 -15.60 5.39 -4.66
CA LYS A 98 -16.38 6.61 -4.78
C LYS A 98 -15.62 7.82 -4.22
N ALA A 99 -14.99 7.67 -3.07
CA ALA A 99 -14.19 8.71 -2.44
C ALA A 99 -12.96 9.07 -3.28
N THR A 100 -12.26 8.05 -3.81
CA THR A 100 -11.13 8.22 -4.72
C THR A 100 -11.53 9.02 -5.96
N ALA A 101 -12.62 8.62 -6.61
CA ALA A 101 -13.13 9.32 -7.80
C ALA A 101 -13.58 10.74 -7.50
N THR A 102 -14.18 10.97 -6.33
CA THR A 102 -14.59 12.31 -5.87
C THR A 102 -13.38 13.22 -5.70
N LEU A 103 -12.29 12.71 -5.09
CA LEU A 103 -11.05 13.48 -4.93
C LEU A 103 -10.42 13.80 -6.29
N LEU A 104 -10.30 12.82 -7.19
CA LEU A 104 -9.79 13.03 -8.55
C LEU A 104 -10.60 14.08 -9.31
N ASP A 105 -11.93 13.95 -9.38
CA ASP A 105 -12.79 14.93 -10.04
C ASP A 105 -12.66 16.33 -9.41
N SER A 106 -12.52 16.41 -8.08
CA SER A 106 -12.32 17.69 -7.39
C SER A 106 -11.01 18.38 -7.80
N TYR A 107 -9.91 17.64 -7.88
CA TYR A 107 -8.62 18.19 -8.30
C TYR A 107 -8.62 18.58 -9.78
N TYR A 108 -9.27 17.78 -10.63
CA TYR A 108 -9.45 18.10 -12.03
C TYR A 108 -10.21 19.41 -12.24
N ARG A 109 -11.34 19.59 -11.54
CA ARG A 109 -12.13 20.83 -11.58
C ARG A 109 -11.35 22.03 -11.06
N LEU A 110 -10.61 21.87 -9.96
CA LEU A 110 -9.76 22.93 -9.43
C LEU A 110 -8.70 23.38 -10.46
N ALA A 111 -8.08 22.42 -11.17
CA ALA A 111 -7.10 22.73 -12.19
C ALA A 111 -7.71 23.45 -13.42
N LEU A 112 -8.92 23.05 -13.84
CA LEU A 112 -9.66 23.77 -14.89
C LEU A 112 -10.02 25.19 -14.45
N HIS A 113 -10.48 25.37 -13.21
CA HIS A 113 -10.80 26.70 -12.66
C HIS A 113 -9.56 27.59 -12.54
N ALA A 114 -8.37 27.00 -12.36
CA ALA A 114 -7.10 27.71 -12.39
C ALA A 114 -6.60 28.08 -13.81
N GLY A 115 -7.38 27.78 -14.85
CA GLY A 115 -7.08 28.13 -16.24
C GLY A 115 -6.27 27.06 -17.00
N GLY A 116 -6.11 25.86 -16.45
CA GLY A 116 -5.53 24.73 -17.18
C GLY A 116 -6.44 24.26 -18.31
N ASP A 117 -5.83 23.84 -19.43
CA ASP A 117 -6.55 23.06 -20.43
C ASP A 117 -6.82 21.63 -19.93
N ALA A 118 -7.52 20.82 -20.72
CA ALA A 118 -7.89 19.45 -20.32
C ALA A 118 -6.68 18.56 -20.02
N ILE A 119 -5.57 18.70 -20.77
CA ILE A 119 -4.37 17.88 -20.61
C ILE A 119 -3.62 18.30 -19.34
N GLN A 120 -3.48 19.62 -19.14
CA GLN A 120 -2.85 20.18 -17.96
C GLN A 120 -3.69 19.87 -16.71
N ALA A 121 -5.02 19.94 -16.80
CA ALA A 121 -5.90 19.61 -15.69
C ALA A 121 -5.82 18.13 -15.29
N GLU A 122 -5.70 17.21 -16.26
CA GLU A 122 -5.48 15.79 -15.99
C GLU A 122 -4.12 15.55 -15.32
N LYS A 123 -3.06 16.21 -15.80
CA LYS A 123 -1.74 16.16 -15.16
C LYS A 123 -1.80 16.63 -13.70
N VAL A 124 -2.35 17.82 -13.47
CA VAL A 124 -2.47 18.42 -12.14
C VAL A 124 -3.38 17.58 -11.23
N MET A 125 -4.45 17.00 -11.76
CA MET A 125 -5.33 16.08 -11.02
C MET A 125 -4.53 14.92 -10.42
N LEU A 126 -3.76 14.21 -11.24
CA LEU A 126 -2.98 13.04 -10.79
C LEU A 126 -1.89 13.47 -9.81
N GLN A 127 -1.19 14.56 -10.09
CA GLN A 127 -0.16 15.08 -9.20
C GLN A 127 -0.72 15.51 -7.84
N SER A 128 -1.86 16.21 -7.85
CA SER A 128 -2.57 16.62 -6.63
C SER A 128 -3.12 15.43 -5.85
N TYR A 129 -3.51 14.36 -6.55
CA TYR A 129 -3.93 13.13 -5.92
C TYR A 129 -2.80 12.55 -5.06
N TYR A 130 -1.61 12.36 -5.63
CA TYR A 130 -0.45 11.89 -4.87
C TYR A 130 -0.10 12.85 -3.72
N GLY A 131 0.04 14.14 -4.03
CA GLY A 131 0.45 15.17 -3.08
C GLY A 131 -0.63 15.67 -2.13
N ARG A 132 -1.80 15.01 -2.06
CA ARG A 132 -2.88 15.36 -1.13
C ARG A 132 -3.28 16.83 -1.21
N ASN A 133 -3.62 17.29 -2.43
CA ASN A 133 -3.93 18.68 -2.80
C ASN A 133 -2.71 19.58 -3.10
N ASP A 134 -1.48 19.09 -2.95
CA ASP A 134 -0.26 19.78 -3.44
C ASP A 134 0.28 19.11 -4.71
N PRO A 135 0.03 19.64 -5.92
CA PRO A 135 0.54 19.06 -7.16
C PRO A 135 2.07 19.05 -7.23
N SER A 136 2.77 19.94 -6.52
CA SER A 136 4.24 20.02 -6.55
C SER A 136 4.86 18.72 -6.04
N VAL A 137 4.26 18.10 -5.01
CA VAL A 137 4.73 16.83 -4.45
C VAL A 137 4.56 15.69 -5.45
N GLY A 138 3.42 15.65 -6.16
CA GLY A 138 3.17 14.67 -7.21
C GLY A 138 4.06 14.88 -8.45
N GLU A 139 4.37 16.12 -8.77
CA GLU A 139 5.30 16.47 -9.86
C GLU A 139 6.72 16.01 -9.55
N MET A 140 7.21 16.22 -8.33
CA MET A 140 8.55 15.78 -7.90
C MET A 140 8.79 14.28 -8.10
N VAL A 141 7.74 13.46 -7.89
CA VAL A 141 7.81 12.00 -8.10
C VAL A 141 7.30 11.58 -9.47
N LYS A 142 6.87 12.52 -10.32
CA LYS A 142 6.29 12.25 -11.65
C LYS A 142 5.10 11.29 -11.60
N TYR A 143 4.21 11.46 -10.63
CA TYR A 143 3.11 10.52 -10.40
C TYR A 143 2.19 10.38 -11.62
N ASP A 144 1.97 11.45 -12.37
CA ASP A 144 1.18 11.40 -13.61
C ASP A 144 1.85 10.54 -14.70
N GLU A 145 3.18 10.53 -14.80
CA GLU A 145 3.92 9.61 -15.68
C GLU A 145 3.79 8.16 -15.19
N GLN A 146 3.88 7.93 -13.87
CA GLN A 146 3.70 6.60 -13.28
C GLN A 146 2.31 6.03 -13.58
N VAL A 147 1.25 6.83 -13.41
CA VAL A 147 -0.13 6.42 -13.73
C VAL A 147 -0.25 6.08 -15.22
N ARG A 148 0.30 6.88 -16.13
CA ARG A 148 0.25 6.57 -17.57
C ARG A 148 0.99 5.28 -17.92
N HIS A 149 2.17 5.04 -17.33
CA HIS A 149 2.88 3.78 -17.51
C HIS A 149 2.07 2.60 -16.97
N GLU A 150 1.43 2.79 -15.81
CA GLU A 150 0.59 1.76 -15.20
C GLU A 150 -0.65 1.46 -16.05
N MET A 151 -1.29 2.48 -16.65
CA MET A 151 -2.38 2.28 -17.61
C MET A 151 -1.95 1.40 -18.79
N VAL A 152 -0.72 1.57 -19.30
CA VAL A 152 -0.17 0.73 -20.38
C VAL A 152 0.16 -0.68 -19.89
N ARG A 153 0.71 -0.82 -18.68
CA ARG A 153 1.08 -2.11 -18.07
C ARG A 153 -0.13 -2.99 -17.77
N LEU A 154 -1.23 -2.39 -17.31
CA LEU A 154 -2.42 -3.11 -16.92
C LEU A 154 -3.04 -3.86 -18.12
N PRO A 155 -3.51 -5.10 -17.92
CA PRO A 155 -4.14 -5.87 -18.97
C PRO A 155 -5.43 -5.18 -19.43
N SER A 156 -5.75 -5.31 -20.71
CA SER A 156 -6.99 -4.77 -21.29
C SER A 156 -8.25 -5.35 -20.63
N SER A 157 -8.17 -6.58 -20.09
CA SER A 157 -9.25 -7.22 -19.33
C SER A 157 -9.10 -6.96 -17.83
N LEU A 158 -9.52 -5.77 -17.37
CA LEU A 158 -9.61 -5.42 -15.95
C LEU A 158 -10.70 -6.23 -15.19
N ALA A 159 -11.57 -6.92 -15.93
CA ALA A 159 -12.63 -7.78 -15.38
C ALA A 159 -12.09 -8.98 -14.57
N SER A 160 -10.84 -9.40 -14.81
CA SER A 160 -10.23 -10.54 -14.12
C SER A 160 -9.66 -10.18 -12.74
N VAL A 161 -9.62 -8.89 -12.37
CA VAL A 161 -9.10 -8.45 -11.08
C VAL A 161 -10.20 -8.59 -10.03
N ALA A 162 -10.05 -9.58 -9.15
CA ALA A 162 -10.95 -9.81 -8.03
C ALA A 162 -10.61 -8.86 -6.87
N ILE A 163 -11.62 -8.15 -6.37
CA ILE A 163 -11.53 -7.32 -5.17
C ILE A 163 -12.28 -8.03 -4.04
N GLY A 164 -11.56 -8.40 -2.99
CA GLY A 164 -12.15 -9.10 -1.84
C GLY A 164 -11.11 -9.56 -0.82
N GLU A 165 -11.59 -10.20 0.25
CA GLU A 165 -10.73 -10.91 1.20
C GLU A 165 -9.83 -11.91 0.47
N PRO A 166 -8.53 -12.01 0.83
CA PRO A 166 -7.72 -13.13 0.38
C PRO A 166 -8.46 -14.41 0.77
N ARG A 167 -8.88 -15.20 -0.21
CA ARG A 167 -9.23 -16.59 0.09
C ARG A 167 -7.94 -17.22 0.58
N GLU A 168 -7.92 -17.71 1.82
CA GLU A 168 -7.00 -18.79 2.15
C GLU A 168 -7.30 -19.89 1.12
N ASP A 169 -6.33 -20.14 0.23
CA ASP A 169 -6.32 -21.36 -0.55
C ASP A 169 -6.26 -22.50 0.46
N ILE A 170 -7.43 -23.01 0.86
CA ILE A 170 -7.52 -24.30 1.52
C ILE A 170 -6.94 -25.28 0.51
N PRO A 171 -5.80 -25.93 0.77
CA PRO A 171 -5.34 -26.98 -0.11
C PRO A 171 -6.47 -28.02 -0.16
N LEU A 172 -6.95 -28.34 -1.37
CA LEU A 172 -7.83 -29.50 -1.55
C LEU A 172 -7.07 -30.72 -1.01
N GLU A 173 -7.41 -31.16 0.20
CA GLU A 173 -7.04 -32.48 0.68
C GLU A 173 -7.61 -33.50 -0.31
N LYS A 174 -6.72 -34.14 -1.07
CA LYS A 174 -7.07 -35.32 -1.85
C LYS A 174 -7.52 -36.43 -0.87
N PRO A 175 -8.57 -37.21 -1.19
CA PRO A 175 -8.98 -38.31 -0.34
C PRO A 175 -7.87 -39.34 -0.23
N ALA A 176 -7.57 -39.73 1.00
CA ALA A 176 -6.65 -40.82 1.32
C ALA A 176 -7.18 -42.14 0.76
N ASP A 177 -6.47 -42.74 -0.21
CA ASP A 177 -6.58 -44.18 -0.45
C ASP A 177 -5.49 -44.88 0.34
N SER A 178 -5.93 -45.79 1.20
CA SER A 178 -5.12 -46.53 2.14
C SER A 178 -4.64 -47.80 1.46
N ARG A 179 -3.33 -48.02 1.33
CA ARG A 179 -2.78 -49.37 1.18
C ARG A 179 -1.27 -49.43 1.46
N GLY A 180 -0.93 -50.01 2.62
CA GLY A 180 0.23 -50.88 2.82
C GLY A 180 1.56 -50.23 3.21
N ALA A 181 1.92 -50.32 4.50
CA ALA A 181 3.31 -50.26 4.95
C ALA A 181 4.10 -51.50 4.46
N PRO A 182 5.44 -51.42 4.39
CA PRO A 182 6.20 -51.87 5.57
C PRO A 182 7.43 -51.03 5.96
N ALA A 183 7.91 -51.42 7.14
CA ALA A 183 8.97 -50.93 8.03
C ALA A 183 10.35 -50.50 7.46
N ILE A 184 10.82 -49.39 8.06
CA ILE A 184 12.14 -49.11 8.69
C ILE A 184 13.42 -49.30 7.84
N THR A 185 14.15 -48.19 7.63
CA THR A 185 15.59 -48.10 7.97
C THR A 185 15.98 -46.66 8.32
N GLU A 186 16.64 -46.51 9.46
CA GLU A 186 17.27 -45.29 9.95
C GLU A 186 18.31 -44.73 8.95
N SER A 187 18.35 -43.41 8.81
CA SER A 187 19.55 -42.66 8.39
C SER A 187 19.37 -41.21 8.80
N ILE A 188 20.09 -40.78 9.84
CA ILE A 188 20.24 -39.38 10.26
C ILE A 188 21.28 -38.73 9.35
N PRO A 189 21.00 -37.61 8.65
CA PRO A 189 22.06 -36.77 8.10
C PRO A 189 22.46 -35.71 9.14
N GLN A 190 23.76 -35.65 9.42
CA GLN A 190 24.42 -34.60 10.19
C GLN A 190 24.27 -33.22 9.51
N PRO A 191 24.47 -32.12 10.26
CA PRO A 191 24.25 -30.76 9.75
C PRO A 191 25.29 -30.41 8.70
N HIS A 192 24.84 -30.26 7.46
CA HIS A 192 25.64 -29.68 6.40
C HIS A 192 25.69 -28.16 6.61
N GLU A 193 26.84 -27.69 7.09
CA GLU A 193 27.51 -26.49 6.60
C GLU A 193 26.62 -25.25 6.44
N ALA A 194 26.44 -24.53 7.54
CA ALA A 194 25.84 -23.20 7.55
C ALA A 194 26.69 -22.24 6.69
N ALA A 195 26.09 -21.77 5.59
CA ALA A 195 26.63 -20.69 4.79
C ALA A 195 26.82 -19.42 5.64
N SER A 196 28.01 -18.84 5.53
CA SER A 196 28.60 -17.80 6.37
C SER A 196 28.16 -16.36 6.06
N TRP A 197 26.87 -16.12 5.81
CA TRP A 197 26.35 -14.75 5.59
C TRP A 197 25.33 -14.28 6.64
N ASP A 198 25.53 -14.70 7.89
CA ASP A 198 24.88 -14.10 9.05
C ASP A 198 25.61 -12.81 9.45
N VAL A 199 25.03 -11.66 9.07
CA VAL A 199 25.52 -10.32 9.41
C VAL A 199 25.26 -9.96 10.89
N PHE A 200 24.45 -10.76 11.61
CA PHE A 200 23.98 -10.43 12.95
C PHE A 200 24.75 -11.11 14.09
N ASN A 201 25.75 -11.94 13.80
CA ASN A 201 26.59 -12.60 14.81
C ASN A 201 28.06 -12.15 14.84
N ALA A 202 28.39 -11.06 14.14
CA ALA A 202 29.70 -10.44 14.29
C ALA A 202 29.82 -9.77 15.67
N ARG A 203 30.49 -10.45 16.62
CA ARG A 203 30.96 -9.84 17.87
C ARG A 203 31.75 -8.57 17.54
N ARG A 204 31.14 -7.38 17.69
CA ARG A 204 31.86 -6.11 17.63
C ARG A 204 32.73 -5.99 18.88
N GLN A 205 34.03 -6.23 18.74
CA GLN A 205 35.00 -5.72 19.70
C GLN A 205 35.11 -4.22 19.48
N THR A 206 34.47 -3.44 20.34
CA THR A 206 34.58 -1.97 20.30
C THR A 206 35.77 -1.58 21.15
N GLN A 207 36.87 -1.15 20.52
CA GLN A 207 37.97 -0.49 21.25
C GLN A 207 37.57 0.97 21.49
N VAL A 208 37.45 1.34 22.76
CA VAL A 208 37.21 2.73 23.18
C VAL A 208 38.55 3.46 23.14
N LEU A 209 38.73 4.38 22.20
CA LEU A 209 39.83 5.33 22.22
C LEU A 209 39.44 6.51 23.13
N VAL A 210 40.09 6.61 24.29
CA VAL A 210 39.95 7.75 25.20
C VAL A 210 40.93 8.83 24.76
N PHE A 211 40.41 9.95 24.26
CA PHE A 211 41.21 11.15 24.01
C PHE A 211 41.29 11.97 25.29
N GLN A 212 42.47 12.03 25.91
CA GLN A 212 42.78 12.99 26.96
C GLN A 212 43.02 14.36 26.31
N ASN A 213 42.28 15.36 26.75
CA ASN A 213 42.36 16.72 26.21
C ASN A 213 43.26 17.55 27.12
N ASP A 214 44.57 17.53 26.89
CA ASP A 214 45.53 18.42 27.55
C ASP A 214 45.45 19.81 26.90
N ARG A 215 44.51 20.63 27.37
CA ARG A 215 44.58 22.09 27.18
C ARG A 215 45.33 22.70 28.35
N SER A 216 46.63 22.89 28.15
CA SER A 216 47.43 23.82 28.94
C SER A 216 46.95 25.25 28.64
N GLU A 217 46.22 25.84 29.57
CA GLU A 217 45.98 27.29 29.61
C GLU A 217 47.33 27.99 29.84
N GLN A 218 47.88 28.62 28.80
CA GLN A 218 48.96 29.59 28.97
C GLN A 218 48.35 30.97 29.19
N SER A 219 48.42 31.41 30.44
CA SER A 219 48.19 32.78 30.88
C SER A 219 49.46 33.60 30.64
N GLN A 220 49.37 34.64 29.81
CA GLN A 220 49.98 35.97 30.01
C GLN A 220 49.52 36.96 28.96
#